data_AF-A0A9D7YLE8-F1
#
_entry.id   AF-A0A9D7YLE8-F1
#
_cell.length_a   1.000
_cell.length_b   1.000
_cell.length_c   1.000
_cell.angle_alpha   90.00
_cell.angle_beta   90.00
_cell.angle_gamma   90.00
#
_symmetry.space_group_name_H-M   'P 1'
#
loop_
_entity.id
_entity.type
_entity.pdbx_description
1 polymer ?
#
loop_
_entity_poly.entity_id
_entity_poly.type
_entity_poly.pdbx_seq_one_letter_code
_entity_poly.pdbx_strand_id
1 'polypeptide(L)'
;MVPQKLIPLLALFAVATPAQAALPDAAKKLIEAAAREGDAAELAAVVKFARRTYPDDGIEIDNFLLFLDGEKLHTQQINGAEPTPQPLVPSVDPRIRWSGRGDLGGFHTSGNTDSFGITVGANLKRTGPDVTHQIRLRGDYQESDGRVSREYLNAAYQGDWAINEKHYALGILEYERDVLAGFDHRATSSLGVGWRVVREEHVAISLEAGPAFRHEWYRFGGERSHIAGRSALTSSWQMNDKVKLSHNMELVADNSTNTVRSITGLQAKLTSRISSQISYDQRYQDQPLFGKDESDTITRIALTYDF
;
A
#
# COMPACT_ATOMS: atom_id res chain seq x y z
N MET A 1 71.51 -64.64 -14.01
CA MET A 1 70.72 -65.17 -15.16
C MET A 1 70.75 -64.16 -16.30
N VAL A 2 70.46 -64.59 -17.52
CA VAL A 2 70.74 -63.94 -18.83
C VAL A 2 69.65 -64.41 -19.83
N PRO A 3 69.36 -63.75 -20.97
CA PRO A 3 69.63 -62.37 -21.40
C PRO A 3 68.41 -61.44 -21.15
N GLN A 4 67.56 -60.89 -22.05
CA GLN A 4 67.35 -60.94 -23.51
C GLN A 4 66.79 -59.60 -24.08
N LYS A 5 66.75 -59.46 -25.41
CA LYS A 5 66.19 -58.34 -26.20
C LYS A 5 64.74 -58.64 -26.64
N LEU A 6 63.95 -57.64 -27.01
CA LEU A 6 63.58 -57.35 -28.42
C LEU A 6 62.71 -56.08 -28.56
N ILE A 7 62.78 -55.44 -29.73
CA ILE A 7 61.76 -54.51 -30.24
C ILE A 7 61.04 -55.22 -31.39
N PRO A 8 59.70 -55.19 -31.42
CA PRO A 8 58.95 -55.34 -32.67
C PRO A 8 58.11 -54.09 -32.97
N LEU A 9 58.25 -53.58 -34.19
CA LEU A 9 57.30 -52.68 -34.84
C LEU A 9 55.97 -53.43 -35.06
N LEU A 10 54.82 -52.80 -34.82
CA LEU A 10 53.54 -53.31 -35.31
C LEU A 10 52.67 -52.20 -35.92
N ALA A 11 51.94 -52.56 -36.98
CA ALA A 11 51.41 -51.60 -37.95
C ALA A 11 50.20 -50.80 -37.48
N LEU A 12 50.11 -49.57 -37.99
CA LEU A 12 48.92 -48.73 -37.92
C LEU A 12 47.84 -49.26 -38.88
N PHE A 13 46.92 -50.10 -38.40
CA PHE A 13 45.72 -50.47 -39.16
C PHE A 13 44.61 -49.43 -38.95
N ALA A 14 44.64 -48.38 -39.77
CA ALA A 14 43.53 -47.45 -39.89
C ALA A 14 42.35 -48.15 -40.60
N VAL A 15 41.44 -48.75 -39.83
CA VAL A 15 40.15 -49.21 -40.34
C VAL A 15 39.32 -47.96 -40.64
N ALA A 16 39.27 -47.57 -41.91
CA ALA A 16 38.44 -46.46 -42.35
C ALA A 16 36.96 -46.84 -42.23
N THR A 17 36.33 -46.44 -41.12
CA THR A 17 34.87 -46.38 -41.05
C THR A 17 34.37 -45.45 -42.15
N PRO A 18 33.37 -45.84 -42.96
CA PRO A 18 32.84 -44.97 -43.99
C PRO A 18 32.27 -43.69 -43.34
N ALA A 19 32.67 -42.53 -43.85
CA ALA A 19 32.08 -41.28 -43.41
C ALA A 19 30.62 -41.24 -43.87
N GLN A 20 29.69 -41.32 -42.92
CA GLN A 20 28.30 -40.97 -43.14
C GLN A 20 28.29 -39.51 -43.62
N ALA A 21 28.01 -39.28 -44.89
CA ALA A 21 27.96 -37.92 -45.42
C ALA A 21 26.79 -37.18 -44.77
N ALA A 22 27.04 -35.95 -44.31
CA ALA A 22 25.99 -35.02 -43.93
C ALA A 22 25.68 -34.12 -45.12
N LEU A 23 24.41 -33.75 -45.27
CA LEU A 23 23.92 -32.92 -46.37
C LEU A 23 24.79 -31.65 -46.52
N PRO A 24 25.43 -31.41 -47.69
CA PRO A 24 26.41 -30.33 -47.82
C PRO A 24 25.85 -28.93 -47.53
N ASP A 25 26.64 -28.08 -46.87
CA ASP A 25 26.27 -26.72 -46.46
C ASP A 25 25.72 -25.84 -47.60
N ALA A 26 26.15 -26.09 -48.84
CA ALA A 26 25.65 -25.40 -50.03
C ALA A 26 24.17 -25.72 -50.30
N ALA A 27 23.73 -26.97 -50.08
CA ALA A 27 22.33 -27.36 -50.22
C ALA A 27 21.47 -26.75 -49.12
N LYS A 28 21.96 -26.77 -47.87
CA LYS A 28 21.29 -26.14 -46.71
C LYS A 28 21.05 -24.65 -46.94
N LYS A 29 22.07 -23.90 -47.35
CA LYS A 29 21.97 -22.44 -47.64
C LYS A 29 21.03 -22.10 -48.79
N LEU A 30 20.91 -22.96 -49.81
CA LEU A 30 19.95 -22.77 -50.90
C LEU A 30 18.51 -23.02 -50.44
N ILE A 31 18.28 -24.03 -49.58
CA ILE A 31 16.97 -24.29 -48.97
C ILE A 31 16.58 -23.17 -48.00
N GLU A 32 17.52 -22.67 -47.18
CA GLU A 32 17.32 -21.49 -46.30
C GLU A 32 16.91 -20.25 -47.09
N ALA A 33 17.56 -19.96 -48.22
CA ALA A 33 17.26 -18.79 -49.04
C ALA A 33 15.83 -18.84 -49.60
N ALA A 34 15.48 -19.93 -50.30
CA ALA A 34 14.13 -20.12 -50.84
C ALA A 34 13.06 -20.15 -49.73
N ALA A 35 13.37 -20.73 -48.56
CA ALA A 35 12.47 -20.74 -47.41
C ALA A 35 12.24 -19.36 -46.78
N ARG A 36 13.18 -18.41 -46.97
CA ARG A 36 13.10 -17.03 -46.49
C ARG A 36 12.33 -16.11 -47.43
N GLU A 37 12.46 -16.33 -48.74
CA GLU A 37 11.75 -15.54 -49.77
C GLU A 37 10.25 -15.86 -49.80
N GLY A 38 9.86 -17.07 -49.39
CA GLY A 38 8.48 -17.41 -49.04
C GLY A 38 7.63 -17.94 -50.18
N ASP A 39 8.16 -18.03 -51.41
CA ASP A 39 7.48 -18.71 -52.51
C ASP A 39 7.53 -20.25 -52.31
N ALA A 40 6.35 -20.84 -52.12
CA ALA A 40 6.21 -22.28 -51.89
C ALA A 40 6.54 -23.14 -53.11
N ALA A 41 6.42 -22.60 -54.33
CA ALA A 41 6.77 -23.30 -55.56
C ALA A 41 8.29 -23.30 -55.78
N GLU A 42 8.98 -22.21 -55.49
CA GLU A 42 10.44 -22.14 -55.58
C GLU A 42 11.11 -23.00 -54.50
N LEU A 43 10.65 -22.94 -53.24
CA LEU A 43 11.12 -23.84 -52.18
C LEU A 43 10.90 -25.32 -52.56
N ALA A 44 9.72 -25.67 -53.09
CA ALA A 44 9.45 -27.03 -53.55
C ALA A 44 10.35 -27.46 -54.71
N ALA A 45 10.72 -26.55 -55.62
CA ALA A 45 11.66 -26.81 -56.71
C ALA A 45 13.09 -27.05 -56.19
N VAL A 46 13.58 -26.22 -55.27
CA VAL A 46 14.90 -26.37 -54.65
C VAL A 46 15.00 -27.66 -53.84
N VAL A 47 14.00 -27.98 -53.00
CA VAL A 47 13.94 -29.24 -52.24
C VAL A 47 13.90 -30.46 -53.15
N LYS A 48 13.12 -30.41 -54.23
CA LYS A 48 13.06 -31.48 -55.25
C LYS A 48 14.39 -31.67 -55.98
N PHE A 49 15.14 -30.60 -56.20
CA PHE A 49 16.49 -30.69 -56.78
C PHE A 49 17.52 -31.23 -55.77
N ALA A 50 17.44 -30.79 -54.52
CA ALA A 50 18.30 -31.28 -53.43
C ALA A 50 18.12 -32.80 -53.21
N ARG A 51 16.89 -33.28 -53.01
CA ARG A 51 16.59 -34.73 -52.86
C ARG A 51 16.97 -35.57 -54.09
N ARG A 52 17.07 -34.97 -55.29
CA ARG A 52 17.53 -35.65 -56.51
C ARG A 52 19.06 -35.69 -56.62
N THR A 53 19.75 -34.71 -56.05
CA THR A 53 21.22 -34.61 -56.06
C THR A 53 21.84 -35.40 -54.92
N TYR A 54 21.14 -35.48 -53.78
CA TYR A 54 21.54 -36.16 -52.55
C TYR A 54 20.41 -37.15 -52.13
N PRO A 55 20.31 -38.31 -52.81
CA PRO A 55 19.19 -39.24 -52.59
C PRO A 55 19.24 -39.94 -51.23
N ASP A 56 20.44 -40.20 -50.71
CA ASP A 56 20.65 -40.87 -49.42
C ASP A 56 20.39 -39.93 -48.23
N ASP A 57 20.53 -38.61 -48.42
CA ASP A 57 20.41 -37.56 -47.40
C ASP A 57 18.95 -37.11 -47.16
N GLY A 58 17.97 -37.78 -47.76
CA GLY A 58 16.56 -37.36 -47.76
C GLY A 58 15.97 -37.13 -46.36
N ILE A 59 16.40 -37.90 -45.35
CA ILE A 59 15.98 -37.74 -43.96
C ILE A 59 16.57 -36.45 -43.33
N GLU A 60 17.79 -36.07 -43.70
CA GLU A 60 18.40 -34.82 -43.21
C GLU A 60 17.74 -33.60 -43.85
N ILE A 61 17.42 -33.66 -45.15
CA ILE A 61 16.65 -32.62 -45.85
C ILE A 61 15.29 -32.40 -45.16
N ASP A 62 14.60 -33.47 -44.79
CA ASP A 62 13.25 -33.38 -44.22
C ASP A 62 13.26 -32.88 -42.77
N ASN A 63 14.24 -33.31 -41.97
CA ASN A 63 14.49 -32.74 -40.64
C ASN A 63 14.87 -31.25 -40.70
N PHE A 64 15.63 -30.84 -41.73
CA PHE A 64 16.03 -29.45 -41.92
C PHE A 64 14.84 -28.55 -42.32
N LEU A 65 13.92 -29.04 -43.12
CA LEU A 65 12.67 -28.32 -43.44
C LEU A 65 11.78 -28.14 -42.20
N LEU A 66 11.65 -29.18 -41.36
CA LEU A 66 10.94 -29.09 -40.08
C LEU A 66 11.59 -28.08 -39.12
N PHE A 67 12.92 -27.97 -39.12
CA PHE A 67 13.64 -26.94 -38.36
C PHE A 67 13.31 -25.53 -38.86
N LEU A 68 13.35 -25.29 -40.18
CA LEU A 68 13.08 -23.97 -40.78
C LEU A 68 11.64 -23.51 -40.56
N ASP A 69 10.64 -24.41 -40.59
CA ASP A 69 9.27 -24.04 -40.24
C ASP A 69 9.10 -23.82 -38.72
N GLY A 70 9.87 -24.51 -37.88
CA GLY A 70 9.98 -24.24 -36.44
C GLY A 70 10.58 -22.86 -36.12
N GLU A 71 11.60 -22.43 -36.87
CA GLU A 71 12.16 -21.07 -36.79
C GLU A 71 11.17 -20.02 -37.28
N LYS A 72 10.42 -20.27 -38.37
CA LYS A 72 9.37 -19.34 -38.83
C LYS A 72 8.29 -19.14 -37.77
N LEU A 73 7.85 -20.21 -37.10
CA LEU A 73 6.86 -20.12 -36.01
C LEU A 73 7.38 -19.30 -34.83
N HIS A 74 8.62 -19.54 -34.38
CA HIS A 74 9.26 -18.69 -33.35
C HIS A 74 9.38 -17.23 -33.82
N THR A 75 9.84 -17.00 -35.04
CA THR A 75 10.05 -15.66 -35.61
C THR A 75 8.73 -14.91 -35.76
N GLN A 76 7.62 -15.58 -36.08
CA GLN A 76 6.29 -14.99 -36.10
C GLN A 76 5.74 -14.69 -34.69
N GLN A 77 6.07 -15.50 -33.68
CA GLN A 77 5.74 -15.15 -32.28
C GLN A 77 6.55 -13.96 -31.74
N ILE A 78 7.79 -13.78 -32.21
CA ILE A 78 8.67 -12.67 -31.80
C ILE A 78 8.33 -11.38 -32.56
N ASN A 79 8.12 -11.44 -33.88
CA ASN A 79 7.90 -10.28 -34.74
C ASN A 79 6.41 -9.93 -34.95
N GLY A 80 5.50 -10.87 -34.68
CA GLY A 80 4.05 -10.64 -34.69
C GLY A 80 3.53 -9.92 -33.44
N ALA A 81 4.38 -9.75 -32.43
CA ALA A 81 4.15 -8.77 -31.39
C ALA A 81 4.35 -7.36 -31.95
N GLU A 82 3.24 -6.67 -32.26
CA GLU A 82 3.22 -5.21 -32.03
C GLU A 82 3.79 -4.95 -30.62
N PRO A 83 4.56 -3.87 -30.40
CA PRO A 83 5.13 -3.57 -29.09
C PRO A 83 3.97 -3.35 -28.11
N THR A 84 3.60 -4.43 -27.41
CA THR A 84 2.50 -4.45 -26.45
C THR A 84 2.76 -3.29 -25.51
N PRO A 85 1.85 -2.30 -25.42
CA PRO A 85 2.09 -1.13 -24.58
C PRO A 85 2.48 -1.64 -23.21
N GLN A 86 3.74 -1.38 -22.81
CA GLN A 86 4.29 -1.96 -21.58
C GLN A 86 3.25 -1.70 -20.49
N PRO A 87 2.71 -2.75 -19.82
CA PRO A 87 1.62 -2.57 -18.88
C PRO A 87 2.03 -1.43 -17.96
N LEU A 88 1.25 -0.33 -17.97
CA LEU A 88 1.63 0.90 -17.30
C LEU A 88 1.72 0.58 -15.81
N VAL A 89 2.90 0.17 -15.37
CA VAL A 89 3.28 0.03 -13.97
C VAL A 89 3.02 1.41 -13.44
N PRO A 90 1.91 1.61 -12.70
CA PRO A 90 1.37 2.95 -12.54
C PRO A 90 2.45 3.71 -11.81
N SER A 91 3.03 4.70 -12.49
CA SER A 91 4.21 5.40 -12.00
C SER A 91 3.76 6.21 -10.80
N VAL A 92 3.85 5.58 -9.63
CA VAL A 92 3.55 6.18 -8.34
C VAL A 92 4.52 7.34 -8.24
N ASP A 93 4.01 8.53 -8.56
CA ASP A 93 4.75 9.78 -8.53
C ASP A 93 5.55 9.78 -7.22
N PRO A 94 6.89 9.91 -7.24
CA PRO A 94 7.72 9.73 -6.05
C PRO A 94 7.40 10.73 -4.92
N ARG A 95 6.59 11.76 -5.22
CA ARG A 95 6.01 12.68 -4.24
C ARG A 95 4.85 12.06 -3.46
N ILE A 96 4.14 11.08 -4.01
CA ILE A 96 3.10 10.26 -3.36
C ILE A 96 3.77 9.30 -2.39
N ARG A 97 3.62 9.57 -1.09
CA ARG A 97 4.05 8.69 0.00
C ARG A 97 2.84 8.19 0.78
N TRP A 98 2.77 6.88 0.95
CA TRP A 98 1.90 6.25 1.94
C TRP A 98 2.68 6.09 3.25
N SER A 99 1.98 6.19 4.37
CA SER A 99 2.46 5.83 5.70
C SER A 99 1.28 5.37 6.53
N GLY A 100 1.43 4.25 7.24
CA GLY A 100 0.40 3.67 8.08
C GLY A 100 0.84 3.55 9.54
N ARG A 101 -0.13 3.60 10.45
CA ARG A 101 0.02 3.22 11.85
C ARG A 101 -1.16 2.35 12.26
N GLY A 102 -0.88 1.21 12.89
CA GLY A 102 -1.85 0.50 13.73
C GLY A 102 -1.52 0.73 15.21
N ASP A 103 -2.53 0.77 16.07
CA ASP A 103 -2.36 0.74 17.53
C ASP A 103 -3.28 -0.30 18.17
N LEU A 104 -2.77 -1.01 19.18
CA LEU A 104 -3.50 -1.99 19.99
C LEU A 104 -3.08 -1.82 21.45
N GLY A 105 -4.05 -1.75 22.36
CA GLY A 105 -3.76 -1.46 23.75
C GLY A 105 -4.92 -1.65 24.71
N GLY A 106 -4.68 -1.27 25.96
CA GLY A 106 -5.69 -1.14 27.00
C GLY A 106 -6.00 0.33 27.28
N PHE A 107 -7.15 0.59 27.88
CA PHE A 107 -7.52 1.91 28.38
C PHE A 107 -8.30 1.84 29.70
N HIS A 108 -8.38 2.97 30.36
CA HIS A 108 -9.15 3.23 31.58
C HIS A 108 -9.95 4.52 31.39
N THR A 109 -11.20 4.56 31.88
CA THR A 109 -12.09 5.73 31.82
C THR A 109 -12.32 6.32 33.20
N SER A 110 -12.58 7.63 33.29
CA SER A 110 -13.12 8.28 34.48
C SER A 110 -14.13 9.37 34.11
N GLY A 111 -15.04 9.70 35.02
CA GLY A 111 -16.23 10.51 34.75
C GLY A 111 -17.44 9.58 34.63
N ASN A 112 -18.14 9.64 33.49
CA ASN A 112 -19.38 8.90 33.23
C ASN A 112 -19.28 7.35 33.32
N THR A 113 -18.06 6.80 33.35
CA THR A 113 -17.76 5.38 33.64
C THR A 113 -16.37 5.24 34.26
N ASP A 114 -16.22 4.31 35.21
CA ASP A 114 -14.92 3.83 35.72
C ASP A 114 -14.80 2.32 35.43
N SER A 115 -13.94 1.93 34.49
CA SER A 115 -13.52 0.54 34.24
C SER A 115 -12.41 0.48 33.17
N PHE A 116 -11.84 -0.72 32.96
CA PHE A 116 -10.80 -0.96 31.97
C PHE A 116 -11.35 -1.63 30.70
N GLY A 117 -10.78 -1.29 29.55
CA GLY A 117 -11.19 -1.83 28.24
C GLY A 117 -10.02 -2.02 27.26
N ILE A 118 -10.33 -2.53 26.07
CA ILE A 118 -9.40 -2.74 24.95
C ILE A 118 -9.63 -1.71 23.83
N THR A 119 -8.55 -1.13 23.32
CA THR A 119 -8.57 -0.14 22.25
C THR A 119 -7.79 -0.65 21.05
N VAL A 120 -8.36 -0.46 19.85
CA VAL A 120 -7.70 -0.72 18.57
C VAL A 120 -7.85 0.52 17.68
N GLY A 121 -6.76 0.92 17.03
CA GLY A 121 -6.71 2.08 16.16
C GLY A 121 -5.96 1.80 14.87
N ALA A 122 -6.32 2.55 13.83
CA ALA A 122 -5.59 2.60 12.57
C ALA A 122 -5.58 4.04 12.02
N ASN A 123 -4.45 4.44 11.47
CA ASN A 123 -4.26 5.73 10.82
C ASN A 123 -3.49 5.53 9.51
N LEU A 124 -4.13 5.78 8.37
CA LEU A 124 -3.55 5.62 7.04
C LEU A 124 -3.46 6.99 6.38
N LYS A 125 -2.25 7.38 5.97
CA LYS A 125 -1.98 8.69 5.36
C LYS A 125 -1.36 8.53 3.98
N ARG A 126 -1.93 9.25 3.00
CA ARG A 126 -1.42 9.39 1.63
C ARG A 126 -1.07 10.86 1.39
N THR A 127 0.22 11.19 1.44
CA THR A 127 0.72 12.53 1.10
C THR A 127 1.06 12.57 -0.38
N GLY A 128 0.30 13.33 -1.19
CA GLY A 128 0.63 13.65 -2.58
C GLY A 128 1.37 14.99 -2.71
N PRO A 129 1.48 15.55 -3.94
CA PRO A 129 2.07 16.86 -4.17
C PRO A 129 1.20 17.99 -3.60
N ASP A 130 -0.05 18.07 -4.04
CA ASP A 130 -0.98 19.17 -3.71
C ASP A 130 -2.04 18.76 -2.67
N VAL A 131 -2.31 17.46 -2.53
CA VAL A 131 -3.34 16.92 -1.63
C VAL A 131 -2.75 15.87 -0.70
N THR A 132 -3.08 15.98 0.59
CA THR A 132 -2.81 14.95 1.59
C THR A 132 -4.12 14.38 2.10
N HIS A 133 -4.28 13.06 2.02
CA HIS A 133 -5.43 12.35 2.57
C HIS A 133 -5.02 11.61 3.84
N GLN A 134 -5.92 11.57 4.82
CA GLN A 134 -5.75 10.79 6.04
C GLN A 134 -7.07 10.10 6.41
N ILE A 135 -7.00 8.82 6.73
CA ILE A 135 -8.10 8.02 7.28
C ILE A 135 -7.71 7.60 8.69
N ARG A 136 -8.58 7.83 9.66
CA ARG A 136 -8.45 7.39 11.06
C ARG A 136 -9.61 6.47 11.39
N LEU A 137 -9.32 5.33 12.01
CA LEU A 137 -10.29 4.39 12.55
C LEU A 137 -9.95 4.12 14.01
N ARG A 138 -10.96 4.00 14.89
CA ARG A 138 -10.78 3.51 16.25
C ARG A 138 -12.00 2.71 16.72
N GLY A 139 -11.75 1.59 17.39
CA GLY A 139 -12.73 0.88 18.20
C GLY A 139 -12.25 0.83 19.65
N ASP A 140 -13.10 1.20 20.61
CA ASP A 140 -12.87 0.96 22.04
C ASP A 140 -14.00 0.08 22.60
N TYR A 141 -13.65 -0.99 23.30
CA TYR A 141 -14.60 -1.92 23.93
C TYR A 141 -14.27 -2.12 25.42
N GLN A 142 -15.29 -2.05 26.28
CA GLN A 142 -15.15 -2.08 27.74
C GLN A 142 -16.32 -2.85 28.35
N GLU A 143 -16.04 -3.64 29.38
CA GLU A 143 -17.04 -4.39 30.13
C GLU A 143 -16.85 -4.14 31.63
N SER A 144 -17.95 -4.07 32.38
CA SER A 144 -17.95 -3.95 33.85
C SER A 144 -19.08 -4.80 34.41
N ASP A 145 -18.81 -5.61 35.44
CA ASP A 145 -19.78 -6.48 36.12
C ASP A 145 -20.69 -7.31 35.18
N GLY A 146 -20.11 -7.89 34.13
CA GLY A 146 -20.84 -8.72 33.16
C GLY A 146 -21.70 -7.93 32.16
N ARG A 147 -21.47 -6.62 32.02
CA ARG A 147 -22.23 -5.72 31.13
C ARG A 147 -21.27 -4.88 30.31
N VAL A 148 -21.53 -4.78 28.99
CA VAL A 148 -20.79 -3.87 28.11
C VAL A 148 -20.97 -2.44 28.61
N SER A 149 -19.90 -1.86 29.16
CA SER A 149 -19.90 -0.51 29.70
C SER A 149 -19.56 0.52 28.62
N ARG A 150 -18.70 0.20 27.66
CA ARG A 150 -18.42 1.08 26.50
C ARG A 150 -18.34 0.27 25.21
N GLU A 151 -19.06 0.74 24.21
CA GLU A 151 -18.93 0.32 22.81
C GLU A 151 -18.76 1.58 21.96
N TYR A 152 -17.54 1.81 21.48
CA TYR A 152 -17.17 3.00 20.73
C TYR A 152 -16.61 2.63 19.35
N LEU A 153 -17.09 3.30 18.31
CA LEU A 153 -16.54 3.22 16.97
C LEU A 153 -16.40 4.64 16.40
N ASN A 154 -15.23 4.94 15.83
CA ASN A 154 -14.95 6.19 15.13
C ASN A 154 -14.28 5.90 13.78
N ALA A 155 -14.75 6.58 12.73
CA ALA A 155 -14.16 6.55 11.40
C ALA A 155 -14.15 7.97 10.84
N ALA A 156 -12.95 8.52 10.62
CA ALA A 156 -12.75 9.88 10.10
C ALA A 156 -11.88 9.88 8.85
N TYR A 157 -12.28 10.64 7.85
CA TYR A 157 -11.51 11.00 6.66
C TYR A 157 -11.21 12.50 6.68
N GLN A 158 -9.98 12.87 6.33
CA GLN A 158 -9.53 14.25 6.18
C GLN A 158 -8.75 14.40 4.86
N GLY A 159 -9.05 15.43 4.09
CA GLY A 159 -8.31 15.82 2.89
C GLY A 159 -7.81 17.27 2.99
N ASP A 160 -6.49 17.44 3.07
CA ASP A 160 -5.82 18.73 3.09
C ASP A 160 -5.36 19.11 1.67
N TRP A 161 -5.88 20.19 1.10
CA TRP A 161 -5.40 20.81 -0.15
C TRP A 161 -4.41 21.93 0.16
N ALA A 162 -3.15 21.77 -0.23
CA ALA A 162 -2.13 22.79 -0.06
C ALA A 162 -2.40 24.01 -0.96
N ILE A 163 -2.45 25.20 -0.35
CA ILE A 163 -2.53 26.49 -1.06
C ILE A 163 -1.12 27.09 -1.19
N ASN A 164 -0.29 26.89 -0.17
CA ASN A 164 1.15 27.14 -0.15
C ASN A 164 1.79 26.31 0.98
N GLU A 165 3.09 26.49 1.23
CA GLU A 165 3.83 25.74 2.26
C GLU A 165 3.20 25.81 3.66
N LYS A 166 2.62 26.97 4.00
CA LYS A 166 2.06 27.27 5.32
C LYS A 166 0.54 27.12 5.38
N HIS A 167 -0.19 27.37 4.29
CA HIS A 167 -1.66 27.41 4.30
C HIS A 167 -2.29 26.30 3.46
N TYR A 168 -3.41 25.77 3.92
CA TYR A 168 -4.18 24.74 3.24
C TYR A 168 -5.68 24.95 3.43
N ALA A 169 -6.48 24.48 2.47
CA ALA A 169 -7.89 24.20 2.68
C ALA A 169 -8.03 22.76 3.20
N LEU A 170 -9.07 22.47 3.96
CA LEU A 170 -9.33 21.12 4.48
C LEU A 170 -10.81 20.75 4.38
N GLY A 171 -11.05 19.46 4.13
CA GLY A 171 -12.38 18.84 4.26
C GLY A 171 -12.31 17.62 5.17
N ILE A 172 -13.22 17.51 6.13
CA ILE A 172 -13.33 16.41 7.09
C ILE A 172 -14.71 15.77 6.95
N LEU A 173 -14.75 14.44 6.97
CA LEU A 173 -15.94 13.62 7.17
C LEU A 173 -15.67 12.67 8.33
N GLU A 174 -16.57 12.61 9.31
CA GLU A 174 -16.41 11.78 10.51
C GLU A 174 -17.72 11.12 10.89
N TYR A 175 -17.65 9.83 11.21
CA TYR A 175 -18.74 9.02 11.73
C TYR A 175 -18.33 8.44 13.08
N GLU A 176 -19.17 8.62 14.09
CA GLU A 176 -18.95 8.17 15.46
C GLU A 176 -20.20 7.42 15.97
N ARG A 177 -19.98 6.35 16.72
CA ARG A 177 -20.98 5.66 17.54
C ARG A 177 -20.43 5.59 18.95
N ASP A 178 -21.09 6.27 19.89
CA ASP A 178 -20.75 6.27 21.32
C ASP A 178 -22.03 6.05 22.12
N VAL A 179 -22.36 4.77 22.31
CA VAL A 179 -23.64 4.31 22.88
C VAL A 179 -23.84 4.79 24.33
N LEU A 180 -22.75 5.11 25.04
CA LEU A 180 -22.78 5.72 26.37
C LEU A 180 -23.16 7.20 26.34
N ALA A 181 -22.69 7.94 25.32
CA ALA A 181 -22.89 9.37 25.21
C ALA A 181 -24.35 9.76 24.85
N GLY A 182 -25.23 8.77 24.63
CA GLY A 182 -26.67 8.95 24.37
C GLY A 182 -27.05 8.93 22.89
N PHE A 183 -26.07 8.86 21.99
CA PHE A 183 -26.25 8.79 20.55
C PHE A 183 -26.00 7.35 20.06
N ASP A 184 -26.89 6.79 19.24
CA ASP A 184 -26.54 5.57 18.52
C ASP A 184 -25.55 5.88 17.40
N HIS A 185 -25.75 6.98 16.68
CA HIS A 185 -24.92 7.41 15.57
C HIS A 185 -24.75 8.93 15.53
N ARG A 186 -23.57 9.39 15.11
CA ARG A 186 -23.26 10.79 14.84
C ARG A 186 -22.43 10.92 13.57
N ALA A 187 -22.90 11.75 12.64
CA ALA A 187 -22.15 12.16 11.46
C ALA A 187 -21.73 13.62 11.58
N THR A 188 -20.47 13.94 11.28
CA THR A 188 -19.95 15.31 11.22
C THR A 188 -19.23 15.52 9.89
N SER A 189 -19.52 16.63 9.22
CA SER A 189 -18.78 17.10 8.05
C SER A 189 -18.27 18.51 8.30
N SER A 190 -17.03 18.83 7.93
CA SER A 190 -16.47 20.16 8.10
C SER A 190 -15.64 20.57 6.89
N LEU A 191 -15.70 21.86 6.56
CA LEU A 191 -14.84 22.51 5.56
C LEU A 191 -14.14 23.67 6.25
N GLY A 192 -12.86 23.88 5.99
CA GLY A 192 -12.10 24.92 6.68
C GLY A 192 -10.78 25.28 6.04
N VAL A 193 -10.01 26.06 6.77
CA VAL A 193 -8.64 26.45 6.44
C VAL A 193 -7.69 26.06 7.57
N GLY A 194 -6.48 25.69 7.21
CA GLY A 194 -5.40 25.34 8.14
C GLY A 194 -4.15 26.18 7.89
N TRP A 195 -3.45 26.50 8.98
CA TRP A 195 -2.19 27.22 9.00
C TRP A 195 -1.14 26.45 9.80
N ARG A 196 -0.04 26.09 9.13
CA ARG A 196 1.16 25.50 9.72
C ARG A 196 1.99 26.64 10.31
N VAL A 197 1.74 26.93 11.59
CA VAL A 197 2.38 28.00 12.38
C VAL A 197 3.88 27.72 12.55
N VAL A 198 4.23 26.48 12.86
CA VAL A 198 5.61 26.00 13.02
C VAL A 198 5.79 24.72 12.22
N ARG A 199 6.91 24.59 11.50
CA ARG A 199 7.22 23.43 10.65
C ARG A 199 8.74 23.18 10.60
N GLU A 200 9.33 23.03 11.78
CA GLU A 200 10.74 22.67 11.94
C GLU A 200 10.90 21.13 11.92
N GLU A 201 12.14 20.67 11.80
CA GLU A 201 12.50 19.24 11.83
C GLU A 201 12.00 18.54 13.11
N HIS A 202 12.12 19.22 14.25
CA HIS A 202 11.82 18.67 15.57
C HIS A 202 10.48 19.13 16.15
N VAL A 203 9.86 20.18 15.60
CA VAL A 203 8.63 20.79 16.13
C VAL A 203 7.70 21.18 14.98
N ALA A 204 6.47 20.68 15.03
CA ALA A 204 5.39 21.08 14.13
C ALA A 204 4.17 21.53 14.92
N ILE A 205 3.57 22.65 14.51
CA ILE A 205 2.33 23.20 15.08
C ILE A 205 1.44 23.68 13.93
N SER A 206 0.20 23.21 13.90
CA SER A 206 -0.83 23.68 12.98
C SER A 206 -2.12 24.07 13.71
N LEU A 207 -2.74 25.15 13.25
CA LEU A 207 -4.07 25.60 13.62
C LEU A 207 -5.02 25.31 12.47
N GLU A 208 -6.24 24.88 12.76
CA GLU A 208 -7.31 24.64 11.79
C GLU A 208 -8.59 25.33 12.27
N ALA A 209 -9.38 25.90 11.36
CA ALA A 209 -10.67 26.51 11.68
C ALA A 209 -11.65 26.45 10.49
N GLY A 210 -12.94 26.29 10.78
CA GLY A 210 -14.00 26.33 9.76
C GLY A 210 -15.38 25.94 10.29
N PRO A 211 -16.45 26.10 9.49
CA PRO A 211 -17.75 25.54 9.81
C PRO A 211 -17.73 24.00 9.86
N ALA A 212 -18.53 23.44 10.75
CA ALA A 212 -18.93 22.05 10.77
C ALA A 212 -20.45 21.94 10.72
N PHE A 213 -20.96 20.92 10.04
CA PHE A 213 -22.34 20.47 10.13
C PHE A 213 -22.34 19.10 10.81
N ARG A 214 -23.21 18.93 11.80
CA ARG A 214 -23.30 17.71 12.60
C ARG A 214 -24.74 17.22 12.62
N HIS A 215 -24.92 15.91 12.42
CA HIS A 215 -26.19 15.21 12.53
C HIS A 215 -26.07 14.10 13.56
N GLU A 216 -27.01 14.07 14.51
CA GLU A 216 -27.00 13.15 15.65
C GLU A 216 -28.31 12.38 15.71
N TRP A 217 -28.21 11.05 15.87
CA TRP A 217 -29.34 10.16 16.09
C TRP A 217 -29.30 9.64 17.53
N TYR A 218 -30.31 10.00 18.32
CA TYR A 218 -30.35 9.75 19.75
C TYR A 218 -30.95 8.38 20.03
N ARG A 219 -30.35 7.64 20.97
CA ARG A 219 -30.67 6.23 21.24
C ARG A 219 -32.10 5.98 21.73
N PHE A 220 -32.73 6.99 22.31
CA PHE A 220 -34.12 6.95 22.77
C PHE A 220 -35.11 7.60 21.78
N GLY A 221 -34.69 7.76 20.53
CA GLY A 221 -35.45 8.43 19.47
C GLY A 221 -35.16 9.93 19.38
N GLY A 222 -35.50 10.50 18.23
CA GLY A 222 -35.16 11.87 17.86
C GLY A 222 -33.83 11.96 17.10
N GLU A 223 -33.76 12.95 16.22
CA GLU A 223 -32.54 13.31 15.50
C GLU A 223 -32.33 14.82 15.52
N ARG A 224 -31.09 15.27 15.38
CA ARG A 224 -30.74 16.69 15.44
C ARG A 224 -29.63 17.04 14.46
N SER A 225 -29.96 17.90 13.50
CA SER A 225 -29.00 18.58 12.63
C SER A 225 -28.64 19.95 13.22
N HIS A 226 -27.36 20.32 13.23
CA HIS A 226 -26.92 21.68 13.60
C HIS A 226 -25.61 22.08 12.91
N ILE A 227 -25.38 23.39 12.84
CA ILE A 227 -24.12 23.99 12.37
C ILE A 227 -23.34 24.44 13.61
N ALA A 228 -22.03 24.18 13.59
CA ALA A 228 -21.09 24.54 14.64
C ALA A 228 -19.87 25.27 14.04
N GLY A 229 -19.22 26.11 14.82
CA GLY A 229 -17.84 26.54 14.56
C GLY A 229 -16.86 25.48 15.07
N ARG A 230 -15.93 25.05 14.22
CA ARG A 230 -14.83 24.14 14.59
C ARG A 230 -13.51 24.91 14.61
N SER A 231 -12.68 24.64 15.62
CA SER A 231 -11.24 24.87 15.55
C SER A 231 -10.44 23.69 16.12
N ALA A 232 -9.18 23.59 15.72
CA ALA A 232 -8.24 22.62 16.27
C ALA A 232 -6.81 23.19 16.30
N LEU A 233 -6.03 22.71 17.28
CA LEU A 233 -4.60 22.93 17.43
C LEU A 233 -3.93 21.56 17.46
N THR A 234 -3.15 21.23 16.44
CA THR A 234 -2.31 20.03 16.42
C THR A 234 -0.87 20.46 16.67
N SER A 235 -0.20 19.83 17.64
CA SER A 235 1.21 20.07 17.91
C SER A 235 1.95 18.74 18.10
N SER A 236 3.21 18.69 17.66
CA SER A 236 4.08 17.58 17.97
C SER A 236 5.54 17.99 18.07
N TRP A 237 6.23 17.45 19.06
CA TRP A 237 7.62 17.73 19.39
C TRP A 237 8.40 16.42 19.52
N GLN A 238 9.40 16.24 18.66
CA GLN A 238 10.39 15.19 18.76
C GLN A 238 11.44 15.61 19.81
N MET A 239 11.29 15.13 21.06
CA MET A 239 12.15 15.48 22.19
C MET A 239 13.58 14.95 22.03
N ASN A 240 13.70 13.79 21.37
CA ASN A 240 14.93 13.16 20.91
C ASN A 240 14.55 12.06 19.90
N ASP A 241 15.53 11.36 19.30
CA ASP A 241 15.32 10.31 18.31
C ASP A 241 14.26 9.25 18.67
N LYS A 242 14.09 8.96 19.97
CA LYS A 242 13.22 7.89 20.49
C LYS A 242 11.91 8.41 21.07
N VAL A 243 11.87 9.63 21.62
CA VAL A 243 10.71 10.16 22.37
C VAL A 243 10.04 11.29 21.61
N LYS A 244 8.73 11.17 21.42
CA LYS A 244 7.87 12.18 20.80
C LYS A 244 6.70 12.53 21.71
N LEU A 245 6.50 13.82 21.95
CA LEU A 245 5.28 14.37 22.52
C LEU A 245 4.35 14.82 21.38
N SER A 246 3.05 14.63 21.56
CA SER A 246 2.00 15.19 20.71
C SER A 246 0.86 15.72 21.57
N HIS A 247 0.29 16.85 21.19
CA HIS A 247 -0.89 17.41 21.84
C HIS A 247 -1.84 17.95 20.78
N ASN A 248 -3.07 17.40 20.77
CA ASN A 248 -4.15 17.80 19.89
C ASN A 248 -5.27 18.39 20.74
N MET A 249 -5.57 19.67 20.56
CA MET A 249 -6.74 20.32 21.15
C MET A 249 -7.78 20.61 20.07
N GLU A 250 -9.05 20.45 20.41
CA GLU A 250 -10.20 20.59 19.54
C GLU A 250 -11.29 21.35 20.28
N LEU A 251 -11.90 22.33 19.61
CA LEU A 251 -13.07 23.05 20.09
C LEU A 251 -14.15 22.99 19.02
N VAL A 252 -15.36 22.64 19.44
CA VAL A 252 -16.57 22.70 18.61
C VAL A 252 -17.62 23.48 19.40
N ALA A 253 -18.04 24.62 18.85
CA ALA A 253 -18.99 25.54 19.46
C ALA A 253 -20.27 25.63 18.61
N ASP A 254 -21.41 25.28 19.18
CA ASP A 254 -22.73 25.49 18.57
C ASP A 254 -23.67 26.29 19.48
N ASN A 255 -24.86 26.63 18.98
CA ASN A 255 -25.83 27.48 19.68
C ASN A 255 -26.47 26.83 20.93
N SER A 256 -26.06 25.63 21.32
CA SER A 256 -26.53 24.89 22.50
C SER A 256 -25.42 24.22 23.30
N THR A 257 -24.29 23.88 22.70
CA THR A 257 -23.25 23.08 23.34
C THR A 257 -21.87 23.44 22.81
N ASN A 258 -20.93 23.59 23.73
CA ASN A 258 -19.51 23.76 23.45
C ASN A 258 -18.78 22.50 23.93
N THR A 259 -18.18 21.77 22.99
CA THR A 259 -17.30 20.63 23.29
C THR A 259 -15.85 21.09 23.18
N VAL A 260 -15.05 20.83 24.21
CA VAL A 260 -13.59 20.92 24.16
C VAL A 260 -13.01 19.52 24.33
N ARG A 261 -12.06 19.14 23.49
CA ARG A 261 -11.33 17.88 23.59
C ARG A 261 -9.83 18.16 23.58
N SER A 262 -9.07 17.49 24.43
CA SER A 262 -7.62 17.58 24.49
C SER A 262 -7.00 16.19 24.61
N ILE A 263 -6.17 15.81 23.63
CA ILE A 263 -5.45 14.55 23.60
C ILE A 263 -3.96 14.84 23.71
N THR A 264 -3.37 14.54 24.86
CA THR A 264 -1.91 14.54 25.04
C THR A 264 -1.38 13.12 24.92
N GLY A 265 -0.33 12.91 24.13
CA GLY A 265 0.27 11.60 23.89
C GLY A 265 1.79 11.65 23.94
N LEU A 266 2.38 10.67 24.64
CA LEU A 266 3.82 10.45 24.72
C LEU A 266 4.14 9.10 24.05
N GLN A 267 4.89 9.13 22.95
CA GLN A 267 5.32 7.96 22.19
C GLN A 267 6.82 7.71 22.38
N ALA A 268 7.21 6.48 22.68
CA ALA A 268 8.58 6.03 22.86
C ALA A 268 8.90 4.86 21.91
N LYS A 269 9.83 5.07 20.97
CA LYS A 269 10.27 4.05 20.01
C LYS A 269 10.99 2.90 20.72
N LEU A 270 10.54 1.68 20.47
CA LEU A 270 11.16 0.43 20.91
C LEU A 270 12.01 -0.18 19.80
N THR A 271 11.55 -0.08 18.55
CA THR A 271 12.29 -0.46 17.32
C THR A 271 12.10 0.61 16.24
N SER A 272 12.54 0.33 15.00
CA SER A 272 12.30 1.19 13.84
C SER A 272 10.83 1.27 13.41
N ARG A 273 9.99 0.30 13.82
CA ARG A 273 8.55 0.25 13.49
C ARG A 273 7.63 0.12 14.70
N ILE A 274 8.12 -0.33 15.84
CA ILE A 274 7.31 -0.53 17.05
C ILE A 274 7.62 0.56 18.06
N SER A 275 6.58 1.19 18.60
CA SER A 275 6.68 2.11 19.74
C SER A 275 5.68 1.73 20.82
N SER A 276 5.95 2.12 22.06
CA SER A 276 4.93 2.23 23.11
C SER A 276 4.34 3.65 23.06
N GLN A 277 3.05 3.80 23.33
CA GLN A 277 2.39 5.10 23.47
C GLN A 277 1.50 5.10 24.71
N ILE A 278 1.63 6.16 25.52
CA ILE A 278 0.67 6.51 26.57
C ILE A 278 -0.06 7.78 26.11
N SER A 279 -1.38 7.86 26.28
CA SER A 279 -2.13 9.07 25.97
C SER A 279 -3.29 9.33 26.93
N TYR A 280 -3.51 10.60 27.25
CA TYR A 280 -4.60 11.12 28.06
C TYR A 280 -5.52 11.95 27.16
N ASP A 281 -6.77 11.51 27.01
CA ASP A 281 -7.83 12.09 26.18
C ASP A 281 -8.91 12.64 27.12
N GLN A 282 -8.92 13.96 27.33
CA GLN A 282 -9.91 14.66 28.14
C GLN A 282 -10.96 15.31 27.23
N ARG A 283 -12.23 15.09 27.56
CA ARG A 283 -13.38 15.75 26.94
C ARG A 283 -14.07 16.61 28.01
N TYR A 284 -14.49 17.81 27.63
CA TYR A 284 -15.35 18.69 28.41
C TYR A 284 -16.53 19.13 27.54
N GLN A 285 -17.72 19.19 28.14
CA GLN A 285 -18.96 19.60 27.51
C GLN A 285 -19.77 20.44 28.51
N ASP A 286 -20.10 21.68 28.13
CA ASP A 286 -20.78 22.65 29.01
C ASP A 286 -22.27 22.39 29.23
N GLN A 287 -22.92 21.70 28.29
CA GLN A 287 -24.29 21.20 28.39
C GLN A 287 -24.31 19.71 28.05
N PRO A 288 -23.93 18.83 28.98
CA PRO A 288 -24.03 17.38 28.80
C PRO A 288 -25.50 16.93 28.86
N LEU A 289 -25.79 15.72 28.37
CA LEU A 289 -27.14 15.15 28.47
C LEU A 289 -27.53 14.90 29.94
N PHE A 290 -28.83 14.85 30.24
CA PHE A 290 -29.30 14.67 31.61
C PHE A 290 -28.73 13.39 32.27
N GLY A 291 -28.11 13.55 33.43
CA GLY A 291 -27.43 12.46 34.14
C GLY A 291 -26.04 12.11 33.59
N LYS A 292 -25.35 13.08 32.96
CA LYS A 292 -23.95 12.95 32.51
C LYS A 292 -23.06 14.03 33.13
N ASP A 293 -21.82 13.66 33.41
CA ASP A 293 -20.78 14.58 33.87
C ASP A 293 -20.31 15.53 32.76
N GLU A 294 -19.92 16.75 33.15
CA GLU A 294 -19.36 17.77 32.25
C GLU A 294 -17.98 17.40 31.69
N SER A 295 -17.23 16.49 32.32
CA SER A 295 -15.92 16.06 31.84
C SER A 295 -15.66 14.57 32.00
N ASP A 296 -15.26 13.94 30.90
CA ASP A 296 -14.77 12.57 30.83
C ASP A 296 -13.26 12.56 30.58
N THR A 297 -12.56 11.56 31.11
CA THR A 297 -11.15 11.31 30.78
C THR A 297 -10.93 9.86 30.36
N ILE A 298 -10.03 9.64 29.41
CA ILE A 298 -9.62 8.30 28.97
C ILE A 298 -8.09 8.23 28.90
N THR A 299 -7.51 7.42 29.79
CA THR A 299 -6.07 7.09 29.75
C THR A 299 -5.88 5.81 28.95
N ARG A 300 -5.09 5.86 27.87
CA ARG A 300 -4.79 4.71 26.99
C ARG A 300 -3.30 4.37 27.04
N ILE A 301 -2.98 3.08 27.04
CA ILE A 301 -1.61 2.54 26.89
C ILE A 301 -1.64 1.51 25.77
N ALA A 302 -0.87 1.75 24.71
CA ALA A 302 -0.88 0.95 23.49
C ALA A 302 0.53 0.68 22.95
N LEU A 303 0.66 -0.42 22.20
CA LEU A 303 1.76 -0.62 21.26
C LEU A 303 1.32 -0.13 19.88
N THR A 304 2.18 0.61 19.20
CA THR A 304 1.94 1.15 17.86
C THR A 304 2.90 0.52 16.86
N TYR A 305 2.40 0.12 15.69
CA TYR A 305 3.20 -0.35 14.55
C TYR A 305 3.10 0.64 13.40
N ASP A 306 4.21 1.31 13.07
CA ASP A 306 4.38 2.26 11.98
C ASP A 306 4.98 1.57 10.73
N PHE A 307 4.47 1.88 9.53
CA PHE A 307 4.91 1.31 8.25
C PHE A 307 4.82 2.28 7.05
#